data_AF-A0A2J9VJ28-F1
#
_entry.id   AF-A0A2J9VJ28-F1
#
_cell.length_a   1.000
_cell.length_b   1.000
_cell.length_c   1.000
_cell.angle_alpha   90.00
_cell.angle_beta   90.00
_cell.angle_gamma   90.00
#
_symmetry.space_group_name_H-M   'P 1'
#
loop_
_entity.id
_entity.type
_entity.pdbx_description
1 polymer ?
#
loop_
_entity_poly.entity_id
_entity_poly.type
_entity_poly.pdbx_seq_one_letter_code
_entity_poly.pdbx_strand_id
1 'polypeptide(L)'
;MPAHNDNFPWMSYYGNYKFFEQRMNEHSKVNSCRQLDAGLYSIELNTGKTLKVFICECYSFGTAEYVESCENYGSLDAVIISSNWCGYSLELKRDCMAAQVGIFDIGGFMAAINKRDYWTYLTDYEKDKFREYGWA
;
A
#
# COMPACT_ATOMS: atom_id res chain seq x y z
N MET A 1 0.63 -1.06 21.10
CA MET A 1 -0.35 0.03 21.25
C MET A 1 -0.34 0.78 19.94
N PRO A 2 -1.45 0.86 19.17
CA PRO A 2 -1.49 1.78 18.04
C PRO A 2 -1.23 3.19 18.57
N ALA A 3 -0.46 3.99 17.83
CA ALA A 3 -0.28 5.39 18.17
C ALA A 3 -1.67 6.04 18.16
N HIS A 4 -2.10 6.63 19.29
CA HIS A 4 -3.41 7.26 19.39
C HIS A 4 -3.47 8.42 18.40
N ASN A 5 -4.33 8.29 17.39
CA ASN A 5 -4.60 9.33 16.40
C ASN A 5 -6.13 9.51 16.34
N ASP A 6 -6.59 10.73 16.59
CA ASP A 6 -8.01 11.08 16.68
C ASP A 6 -8.75 10.94 15.33
N ASN A 7 -8.02 10.86 14.21
CA ASN A 7 -8.60 10.80 12.87
C ASN A 7 -8.69 9.37 12.30
N PHE A 8 -7.73 8.48 12.62
CA PHE A 8 -7.76 7.06 12.26
C PHE A 8 -6.60 6.30 12.94
N PRO A 9 -6.83 5.11 13.52
CA PRO A 9 -5.85 4.42 14.39
C PRO A 9 -4.57 3.95 13.68
N TRP A 10 -4.58 3.92 12.34
CA TRP A 10 -3.47 3.43 11.52
C TRP A 10 -2.67 4.56 10.85
N MET A 11 -3.02 5.82 11.08
CA MET A 11 -2.30 6.95 10.51
C MET A 11 -0.95 7.19 11.17
N SER A 12 -0.03 7.79 10.41
CA SER A 12 1.25 8.24 10.93
C SER A 12 1.03 9.21 12.09
N TYR A 13 1.76 8.97 13.19
CA TYR A 13 1.77 9.88 14.34
C TYR A 13 2.28 11.28 13.94
N TYR A 14 3.16 11.35 12.93
CA TYR A 14 3.73 12.60 12.43
C TYR A 14 2.87 13.28 11.35
N GLY A 15 1.75 12.66 10.97
CA GLY A 15 0.72 13.22 10.10
C GLY A 15 1.14 13.54 8.66
N ASN A 16 2.39 13.26 8.26
CA ASN A 16 2.89 13.63 6.95
C ASN A 16 3.75 12.50 6.36
N TYR A 17 3.38 12.04 5.17
CA TYR A 17 4.11 11.01 4.42
C TYR A 17 5.09 11.65 3.43
N LYS A 18 5.85 12.67 3.87
CA LYS A 18 6.73 13.47 2.99
C LYS A 18 7.72 12.63 2.20
N PHE A 19 8.27 11.59 2.83
CA PHE A 19 9.17 10.67 2.14
C PHE A 19 8.46 10.00 0.97
N PHE A 20 7.27 9.42 1.22
CA PHE A 20 6.48 8.81 0.17
C PHE A 20 6.11 9.80 -0.95
N GLU A 21 5.62 10.99 -0.60
CA GLU A 21 5.29 12.04 -1.57
C GLU A 21 6.49 12.41 -2.43
N GLN A 22 7.66 12.61 -1.82
CA GLN A 22 8.90 12.89 -2.54
C GLN A 22 9.24 11.75 -3.50
N ARG A 23 9.20 10.48 -3.05
CA ARG A 23 9.48 9.33 -3.91
C ARG A 23 8.51 9.21 -5.07
N MET A 24 7.23 9.52 -4.87
CA MET A 24 6.23 9.49 -5.95
C MET A 24 6.49 10.61 -6.97
N ASN A 25 6.83 11.81 -6.52
CA ASN A 25 7.14 12.93 -7.41
C ASN A 25 8.44 12.71 -8.22
N GLU A 26 9.39 11.94 -7.69
CA GLU A 26 10.64 11.58 -8.38
C GLU A 26 10.49 10.34 -9.29
N HIS A 27 9.42 9.56 -9.15
CA HIS A 27 9.30 8.28 -9.83
C HIS A 27 8.92 8.44 -11.31
N SER A 28 9.74 7.91 -12.22
CA SER A 28 9.57 8.06 -13.68
C SER A 28 8.30 7.44 -14.29
N LYS A 29 7.51 6.71 -13.50
CA LYS A 29 6.20 6.15 -13.90
C LYS A 29 5.00 6.92 -13.35
N VAL A 30 5.24 7.89 -12.48
CA VAL A 30 4.19 8.73 -11.89
C VAL A 30 4.14 10.04 -12.66
N ASN A 31 2.93 10.44 -13.05
CA ASN A 31 2.64 11.74 -13.65
C ASN A 31 2.31 12.76 -12.56
N SER A 32 1.48 12.37 -11.59
CA SER A 32 1.06 13.25 -10.50
C SER A 32 0.73 12.45 -9.24
N CYS A 33 0.97 13.05 -8.07
CA CYS A 33 0.61 12.52 -6.78
C CYS A 33 -0.15 13.59 -6.00
N ARG A 34 -1.44 13.33 -5.74
CA ARG A 34 -2.33 14.27 -5.04
C ARG A 34 -2.86 13.65 -3.78
N GLN A 35 -2.68 14.33 -2.65
CA GLN A 35 -3.33 13.96 -1.40
C GLN A 35 -4.83 14.22 -1.50
N LEU A 36 -5.63 13.21 -1.17
CA LEU A 36 -7.09 13.28 -1.07
C LEU A 36 -7.55 13.45 0.37
N ASP A 37 -6.87 12.76 1.29
CA ASP A 37 -7.13 12.79 2.73
C ASP A 37 -5.84 12.41 3.50
N ALA A 38 -5.90 12.34 4.83
CA ALA A 38 -4.80 11.86 5.64
C ALA A 38 -4.43 10.41 5.25
N GLY A 39 -3.22 10.22 4.74
CA GLY A 39 -2.75 8.92 4.25
C GLY A 39 -3.42 8.44 2.95
N LEU A 40 -4.36 9.18 2.37
CA LEU A 40 -5.05 8.76 1.14
C LEU A 40 -4.59 9.62 -0.05
N TYR A 41 -4.17 8.96 -1.12
CA TYR A 41 -3.60 9.60 -2.30
C TYR A 41 -4.26 9.12 -3.59
N SER A 42 -4.35 10.03 -4.55
CA SER A 42 -4.60 9.75 -5.96
C SER A 42 -3.28 9.86 -6.71
N ILE A 43 -2.82 8.75 -7.27
CA ILE A 43 -1.57 8.67 -8.02
C ILE A 43 -1.90 8.40 -9.48
N GLU A 44 -1.61 9.37 -10.34
CA GLU A 44 -1.74 9.21 -11.77
C GLU A 44 -0.43 8.65 -12.32
N LEU A 45 -0.50 7.52 -13.02
CA LEU A 45 0.63 6.94 -13.72
C LEU A 45 0.75 7.52 -15.13
N ASN A 46 1.95 7.50 -15.70
CA ASN A 46 2.22 7.94 -17.08
C ASN A 46 1.48 7.11 -18.15
N THR A 47 0.88 5.98 -17.75
CA THR A 47 -0.01 5.19 -18.61
C THR A 47 -1.43 5.74 -18.69
N GLY A 48 -1.76 6.79 -17.92
CA GLY A 48 -3.11 7.35 -17.77
C GLY A 48 -3.97 6.62 -16.73
N LYS A 49 -3.46 5.56 -16.08
CA LYS A 49 -4.15 4.90 -14.97
C LYS A 49 -4.01 5.72 -13.70
N THR A 50 -5.11 5.96 -13.00
CA THR A 50 -5.12 6.55 -11.66
C THR A 50 -5.29 5.47 -10.61
N LEU A 51 -4.48 5.52 -9.56
CA LEU A 51 -4.52 4.60 -8.41
C LEU A 51 -4.96 5.37 -7.17
N LYS A 52 -5.97 4.86 -6.47
CA LYS A 52 -6.32 5.28 -5.11
C LYS A 52 -5.51 4.48 -4.10
N VAL A 53 -4.55 5.15 -3.48
CA VAL A 53 -3.53 4.53 -2.63
C VAL A 53 -3.70 5.00 -1.19
N PHE A 54 -3.81 4.06 -0.26
CA PHE A 54 -3.78 4.33 1.16
C PHE A 54 -2.40 4.00 1.73
N ILE A 55 -1.79 4.91 2.47
CA ILE A 55 -0.52 4.71 3.18
C ILE A 55 -0.75 4.87 4.68
N CYS A 56 -0.26 3.90 5.47
CA CYS A 56 -0.49 3.83 6.90
C CYS A 56 0.73 3.33 7.68
N GLU A 57 0.80 3.65 8.97
CA GLU A 57 1.81 3.14 9.92
C GLU A 57 1.16 2.13 10.89
N CYS A 58 0.67 1.01 10.36
CA CYS A 58 0.03 -0.03 11.17
C CYS A 58 1.04 -1.05 11.69
N TYR A 59 0.90 -1.49 12.96
CA TYR A 59 1.76 -2.51 13.58
C TYR A 59 1.60 -3.91 12.97
N SER A 60 0.37 -4.24 12.58
CA SER A 60 0.05 -5.48 11.87
C SER A 60 -1.17 -5.22 11.02
N PHE A 61 -0.98 -5.17 9.70
CA PHE A 61 -2.07 -4.89 8.77
C PHE A 61 -2.58 -6.19 8.14
N GLY A 62 -3.79 -6.60 8.51
CA GLY A 62 -4.45 -7.81 8.04
C GLY A 62 -5.78 -7.52 7.35
N THR A 63 -6.57 -8.57 7.17
CA THR A 63 -7.86 -8.50 6.47
C THR A 63 -8.85 -7.57 7.15
N ALA A 64 -8.87 -7.54 8.49
CA ALA A 64 -9.79 -6.67 9.23
C ALA A 64 -9.46 -5.19 9.00
N GLU A 65 -8.19 -4.81 9.09
CA GLU A 65 -7.73 -3.43 8.87
C GLU A 65 -7.94 -2.99 7.42
N TYR A 66 -7.78 -3.92 6.46
CA TYR A 66 -8.11 -3.66 5.06
C TYR A 66 -9.60 -3.40 4.83
N VAL A 67 -10.47 -4.24 5.41
CA VAL A 67 -11.92 -4.06 5.32
C VAL A 67 -12.35 -2.72 5.93
N GLU A 68 -11.86 -2.40 7.13
CA GLU A 68 -12.12 -1.11 7.78
C GLU A 68 -11.64 0.07 6.91
N SER A 69 -10.46 -0.05 6.28
CA SER A 69 -9.95 0.97 5.35
C SER A 69 -10.87 1.16 4.14
N CYS A 70 -11.41 0.06 3.60
CA CYS A 70 -12.37 0.13 2.51
C CYS A 70 -13.75 0.67 2.91
N GLU A 71 -14.21 0.43 4.14
CA GLU A 71 -15.45 1.03 4.65
C GLU A 71 -15.33 2.55 4.79
N ASN A 72 -14.17 3.04 5.24
CA ASN A 72 -13.93 4.48 5.44
C ASN A 72 -13.60 5.21 4.13
N TYR A 73 -12.74 4.64 3.29
CA TYR A 73 -12.22 5.31 2.10
C TYR A 73 -12.82 4.78 0.79
N GLY A 74 -13.68 3.76 0.82
CA GLY A 74 -14.14 3.05 -0.38
C GLY A 74 -13.08 2.11 -0.96
N SER A 75 -13.32 1.61 -2.17
CA SER A 75 -12.39 0.69 -2.85
C SER A 75 -11.01 1.32 -3.04
N LEU A 76 -9.96 0.58 -2.67
CA LEU A 76 -8.57 0.98 -2.78
C LEU A 76 -7.88 0.17 -3.88
N ASP A 77 -6.99 0.82 -4.63
CA ASP A 77 -6.16 0.17 -5.65
C ASP A 77 -4.88 -0.41 -5.02
N ALA A 78 -4.35 0.26 -3.99
CA ALA A 78 -3.22 -0.23 -3.22
C ALA A 78 -3.21 0.27 -1.77
N VAL A 79 -2.61 -0.53 -0.89
CA VAL A 79 -2.26 -0.15 0.48
C VAL A 79 -0.74 -0.25 0.67
N ILE A 80 -0.17 0.75 1.33
CA ILE A 80 1.25 0.86 1.61
C ILE A 80 1.47 0.92 3.12
N ILE A 81 2.28 0.01 3.64
CA ILE A 81 2.71 0.02 5.04
C ILE A 81 4.02 0.79 5.13
N SER A 82 3.96 1.96 5.76
CA SER A 82 5.08 2.89 5.92
C SER A 82 5.82 2.68 7.25
N SER A 83 6.13 1.44 7.61
CA SER A 83 6.82 1.10 8.88
C SER A 83 7.96 0.12 8.66
N ASN A 84 9.12 0.39 9.27
CA ASN A 84 10.27 -0.51 9.23
C ASN A 84 10.14 -1.71 10.18
N TRP A 85 9.20 -1.64 11.13
CA TRP A 85 9.07 -2.62 12.21
C TRP A 85 7.82 -3.49 12.05
N CYS A 86 6.98 -3.16 11.08
CA CYS A 86 5.61 -3.63 10.97
C CYS A 86 5.28 -3.88 9.51
N GLY A 87 4.41 -4.84 9.25
CA GLY A 87 4.09 -5.26 7.89
C GLY A 87 2.68 -5.80 7.76
N TYR A 88 2.40 -6.30 6.58
CA TYR A 88 1.16 -6.97 6.25
C TYR A 88 1.32 -8.50 6.30
N SER A 89 0.22 -9.23 6.47
CA SER A 89 0.27 -10.69 6.38
C SER A 89 0.36 -11.16 4.92
N LEU A 90 1.05 -12.29 4.69
CA LEU A 90 1.16 -12.88 3.35
C LEU A 90 -0.19 -13.42 2.85
N GLU A 91 -1.08 -13.80 3.76
CA GLU A 91 -2.47 -14.17 3.43
C GLU A 91 -3.24 -12.97 2.88
N LEU A 92 -3.15 -11.80 3.56
CA LEU A 92 -3.75 -10.57 3.05
C LEU A 92 -3.19 -10.22 1.67
N LYS A 93 -1.87 -10.31 1.50
CA LYS A 93 -1.21 -10.07 0.21
C LYS A 93 -1.80 -10.93 -0.89
N ARG A 94 -1.94 -12.23 -0.66
CA ARG A 94 -2.53 -13.19 -1.60
C ARG A 94 -3.99 -12.85 -1.92
N ASP A 95 -4.80 -12.57 -0.90
CA ASP A 95 -6.22 -12.32 -1.05
C ASP A 95 -6.46 -11.00 -1.81
N CYS A 96 -5.70 -9.95 -1.50
CA CYS A 96 -5.72 -8.70 -2.24
C CYS A 96 -5.22 -8.87 -3.69
N MET A 97 -4.19 -9.68 -3.93
CA MET A 97 -3.74 -9.99 -5.30
C MET A 97 -4.86 -10.60 -6.14
N ALA A 98 -5.66 -11.51 -5.58
CA ALA A 98 -6.82 -12.09 -6.26
C ALA A 98 -7.91 -11.05 -6.55
N ALA A 99 -8.05 -10.04 -5.69
CA ALA A 99 -8.94 -8.90 -5.87
C ALA A 99 -8.34 -7.75 -6.72
N GLN A 100 -7.15 -7.93 -7.31
CA GLN A 100 -6.42 -6.92 -8.07
C GLN A 100 -6.02 -5.67 -7.27
N VAL A 101 -5.86 -5.83 -5.96
CA VAL A 101 -5.43 -4.79 -5.01
C VAL A 101 -4.00 -5.06 -4.58
N GLY A 102 -3.15 -4.03 -4.61
CA GLY A 102 -1.75 -4.15 -4.24
C GLY A 102 -1.51 -3.89 -2.75
N ILE A 103 -0.75 -4.75 -2.07
CA ILE A 103 -0.32 -4.53 -0.68
C ILE A 103 1.21 -4.52 -0.65
N PHE A 104 1.83 -3.45 -0.15
CA PHE A 104 3.29 -3.29 -0.22
C PHE A 104 3.86 -2.49 0.96
N ASP A 105 5.17 -2.53 1.11
CA ASP A 105 5.92 -1.42 1.68
C ASP A 105 6.19 -0.35 0.60
N ILE A 106 6.84 0.76 0.96
CA ILE A 106 7.13 1.84 0.00
C ILE A 106 8.01 1.34 -1.15
N GLY A 107 9.04 0.55 -0.86
CA GLY A 107 9.95 0.03 -1.88
C GLY A 107 9.28 -0.94 -2.83
N GLY A 108 8.44 -1.84 -2.30
CA GLY A 108 7.62 -2.77 -3.06
C GLY A 108 6.63 -2.06 -3.96
N PHE A 109 5.97 -0.99 -3.47
CA PHE A 109 5.06 -0.21 -4.32
C PHE A 109 5.80 0.48 -5.47
N MET A 110 6.96 1.10 -5.19
CA MET A 110 7.80 1.71 -6.23
C MET A 110 8.21 0.68 -7.30
N ALA A 111 8.59 -0.53 -6.91
CA ALA A 111 8.90 -1.59 -7.86
C ALA A 111 7.64 -2.08 -8.61
N ALA A 112 6.51 -2.19 -7.92
CA ALA A 112 5.25 -2.68 -8.46
C ALA A 112 4.70 -1.81 -9.58
N ILE A 113 4.70 -0.48 -9.43
CA ILE A 113 4.14 0.45 -10.44
C ILE A 113 4.95 0.53 -11.74
N ASN A 114 6.10 -0.15 -11.81
CA ASN A 114 6.81 -0.38 -13.08
C ASN A 114 6.15 -1.49 -13.93
N LYS A 115 5.24 -2.28 -13.35
CA LYS A 115 4.49 -3.34 -14.03
C LYS A 115 3.07 -2.88 -14.35
N ARG A 116 2.50 -3.45 -15.43
CA ARG A 116 1.09 -3.24 -15.79
C ARG A 116 0.16 -3.77 -14.69
N ASP A 117 0.40 -5.00 -14.26
CA ASP A 117 -0.37 -5.69 -13.23
C ASP A 117 0.33 -5.51 -11.87
N TYR A 118 0.44 -4.27 -11.41
CA TYR A 118 1.23 -3.90 -10.23
C TYR A 118 0.86 -4.74 -8.98
N TRP A 119 -0.41 -5.09 -8.82
CA TRP A 119 -0.90 -5.87 -7.67
C TRP A 119 -0.21 -7.22 -7.56
N THR A 120 0.26 -7.82 -8.67
CA THR A 120 0.92 -9.12 -8.66
C THR A 120 2.39 -9.07 -8.26
N TYR A 121 2.93 -7.89 -7.93
CA TYR A 121 4.34 -7.76 -7.56
C TYR A 121 4.60 -8.42 -6.20
N LEU A 122 5.59 -9.33 -6.21
CA LEU A 122 6.16 -9.98 -5.04
C LEU A 122 7.68 -9.71 -5.04
N THR A 123 8.21 -9.38 -3.86
CA THR A 123 9.63 -9.44 -3.56
C THR A 123 10.13 -10.88 -3.61
N ASP A 124 11.45 -11.09 -3.69
CA ASP A 124 11.98 -12.46 -3.72
C ASP A 124 11.68 -13.22 -2.43
N TYR A 125 11.71 -12.55 -1.28
CA TYR A 125 11.27 -13.11 0.00
C TYR A 125 9.81 -13.59 -0.05
N GLU A 126 8.88 -12.76 -0.56
CA GLU A 126 7.47 -13.14 -0.64
C GLU A 126 7.25 -14.29 -1.63
N LYS A 127 7.98 -14.33 -2.76
CA LYS A 127 7.91 -15.45 -3.70
C LYS A 127 8.33 -16.76 -3.04
N ASP A 128 9.41 -16.74 -2.28
CA ASP A 128 9.90 -17.94 -1.60
C ASP A 128 8.90 -18.41 -0.55
N LYS A 129 8.31 -17.50 0.23
CA LYS A 129 7.25 -17.83 1.18
C LYS A 129 5.99 -18.36 0.50
N PHE A 130 5.57 -17.78 -0.61
CA PHE A 130 4.42 -18.27 -1.37
C PHE A 130 4.63 -19.69 -1.88
N ARG A 131 5.85 -20.03 -2.31
CA ARG A 131 6.22 -21.41 -2.68
C ARG A 131 6.20 -22.36 -1.48
N GLU A 132 6.76 -21.94 -0.34
CA GLU A 132 6.73 -22.72 0.90
C GLU A 132 5.29 -23.04 1.36
N TYR A 133 4.36 -22.11 1.18
CA TYR A 133 2.93 -22.31 1.51
C TYR A 133 2.12 -23.02 0.42
N GLY A 134 2.71 -23.30 -0.75
CA GLY A 134 2.01 -23.94 -1.87
C GLY A 134 1.00 -23.04 -2.58
N TRP A 135 1.22 -21.72 -2.59
CA TRP A 135 0.37 -20.73 -3.27
C TRP A 135 0.90 -20.29 -4.64
N ALA A 136 1.95 -20.96 -5.12
CA ALA A 136 2.64 -20.65 -6.38
C ALA A 136 2.01 -21.32 -7.60
#